data_AF-A0A7X8EW29-F1
#
_entry.id   AF-A0A7X8EW29-F1
#
_cell.length_a   1.000
_cell.length_b   1.000
_cell.length_c   1.000
_cell.angle_alpha   90.00
_cell.angle_beta   90.00
_cell.angle_gamma   90.00
#
_symmetry.space_group_name_H-M   'P 1'
#
loop_
_entity.id
_entity.type
_entity.pdbx_description
1 polymer ?
#
loop_
_entity_poly.entity_id
_entity_poly.type
_entity_poly.pdbx_seq_one_letter_code
_entity_poly.pdbx_strand_id
1 'polypeptide(L)'
;MVLDRGLVEIEFDGGARVASNAGGGNIELYLDSLAGPQIGTCVVSNIGGWQTWITESCPISGASGVHDLYLRFTGSDFYLLNVNWWQFLPYGDMDEDSIVNISDFPDFIDYWLQDDRSLDLDGDCVITLYGFSRFAANWMIME
;
A
#
# COMPACT_ATOMS: atom_id res chain seq x y z
N MET A 1 -18.19 3.47 8.69
CA MET A 1 -17.42 4.19 9.72
C MET A 1 -16.44 5.08 8.96
N VAL A 2 -16.53 6.40 9.10
CA VAL A 2 -15.60 7.34 8.43
C VAL A 2 -14.41 7.54 9.35
N LEU A 3 -13.20 7.27 8.86
CA LEU A 3 -12.01 7.15 9.72
C LEU A 3 -11.00 8.30 9.59
N ASP A 4 -11.00 9.09 8.51
CA ASP A 4 -9.97 10.13 8.33
C ASP A 4 -10.36 11.23 7.32
N ARG A 5 -9.75 12.42 7.42
CA ARG A 5 -9.87 13.57 6.51
C ARG A 5 -8.48 14.20 6.28
N GLY A 6 -7.78 13.76 5.24
CA GLY A 6 -6.49 14.32 4.82
C GLY A 6 -6.55 14.99 3.44
N LEU A 7 -5.74 16.04 3.22
CA LEU A 7 -5.44 16.60 1.90
C LEU A 7 -4.31 15.76 1.30
N VAL A 8 -4.53 15.14 0.15
CA VAL A 8 -3.54 14.26 -0.50
C VAL A 8 -3.07 14.85 -1.83
N GLU A 9 -1.80 15.26 -1.90
CA GLU A 9 -1.05 15.56 -3.14
C GLU A 9 0.20 14.67 -3.31
N ILE A 10 0.41 13.67 -2.45
CA ILE A 10 1.52 12.71 -2.55
C ILE A 10 0.90 11.34 -2.85
N GLU A 11 1.50 10.52 -3.71
CA GLU A 11 1.19 9.08 -3.72
C GLU A 11 1.45 8.59 -2.28
N PHE A 12 0.44 8.00 -1.63
CA PHE A 12 0.56 7.44 -0.29
C PHE A 12 0.29 5.94 -0.40
N ASP A 13 0.89 5.14 0.47
CA ASP A 13 0.35 3.83 0.77
C ASP A 13 -0.70 3.95 1.88
N GLY A 14 -1.51 2.92 2.04
CA GLY A 14 -2.36 2.75 3.20
C GLY A 14 -1.80 1.69 4.13
N GLY A 15 -1.77 1.94 5.43
CA GLY A 15 -1.34 0.96 6.43
C GLY A 15 -2.50 0.48 7.28
N ALA A 16 -2.73 -0.84 7.35
CA ALA A 16 -3.70 -1.46 8.26
C ALA A 16 -2.99 -2.31 9.32
N ARG A 17 -3.27 -2.05 10.61
CA ARG A 17 -2.86 -2.96 11.68
C ARG A 17 -3.91 -4.03 11.91
N VAL A 18 -3.57 -5.26 11.56
CA VAL A 18 -4.52 -6.36 11.44
C VAL A 18 -4.05 -7.63 12.14
N ALA A 19 -5.02 -8.48 12.47
CA ALA A 19 -4.80 -9.82 12.99
C ALA A 19 -5.78 -10.82 12.37
N SER A 20 -5.30 -11.98 11.94
CA SER A 20 -6.16 -13.07 11.44
C SER A 20 -5.66 -14.44 11.89
N ASN A 21 -6.61 -15.30 12.25
CA ASN A 21 -6.41 -16.73 12.46
C ASN A 21 -7.30 -17.59 11.54
N ALA A 22 -7.98 -16.96 10.58
CA ALA A 22 -8.80 -17.62 9.56
C ALA A 22 -8.03 -17.68 8.24
N GLY A 23 -8.70 -17.84 7.09
CA GLY A 23 -8.06 -17.76 5.77
C GLY A 23 -7.56 -16.36 5.39
N GLY A 24 -7.81 -15.35 6.22
CA GLY A 24 -7.52 -13.95 5.94
C GLY A 24 -8.67 -13.28 5.17
N GLY A 25 -8.35 -12.24 4.41
CA GLY A 25 -9.31 -11.49 3.60
C GLY A 25 -8.68 -10.26 2.98
N ASN A 26 -9.50 -9.42 2.36
CA ASN A 26 -9.08 -8.15 1.80
C ASN A 26 -9.69 -6.98 2.56
N ILE A 27 -8.94 -5.87 2.62
CA ILE A 27 -9.46 -4.55 2.96
C ILE A 27 -9.43 -3.72 1.68
N GLU A 28 -10.58 -3.56 1.06
CA GLU A 28 -10.73 -2.78 -0.16
C GLU A 28 -11.08 -1.33 0.18
N LEU A 29 -10.41 -0.39 -0.47
CA LEU A 29 -10.46 1.04 -0.16
C LEU A 29 -11.28 1.78 -1.21
N TYR A 30 -12.33 2.49 -0.78
CA TYR A 30 -13.26 3.20 -1.65
C TYR A 30 -13.41 4.66 -1.24
N LEU A 31 -13.52 5.56 -2.22
CA LEU A 31 -13.81 6.97 -1.99
C LEU A 31 -15.31 7.27 -2.07
N ASP A 32 -15.78 8.15 -1.18
CA ASP A 32 -17.11 8.75 -1.08
C ASP A 32 -18.28 7.79 -0.81
N SER A 33 -18.21 6.53 -1.25
CA SER A 33 -19.16 5.47 -0.95
C SER A 33 -18.61 4.07 -1.25
N LEU A 34 -19.26 3.01 -0.76
CA LEU A 34 -18.93 1.62 -1.09
C LEU A 34 -19.13 1.22 -2.57
N ALA A 35 -19.76 2.10 -3.37
CA ALA A 35 -19.92 1.95 -4.81
C ALA A 35 -19.11 3.01 -5.60
N GLY A 36 -18.29 3.81 -4.90
CA GLY A 36 -17.44 4.83 -5.49
C GLY A 36 -16.16 4.26 -6.10
N PRO A 37 -15.18 5.12 -6.44
CA PRO A 37 -13.89 4.69 -6.96
C PRO A 37 -13.14 3.81 -5.94
N GLN A 38 -12.67 2.65 -6.38
CA GLN A 38 -11.73 1.84 -5.60
C GLN A 38 -10.32 2.35 -5.84
N ILE A 39 -9.60 2.64 -4.77
CA ILE A 39 -8.27 3.28 -4.83
C ILE A 39 -7.14 2.35 -4.38
N GLY A 40 -7.46 1.22 -3.75
CA GLY A 40 -6.47 0.27 -3.27
C GLY A 40 -7.09 -0.99 -2.66
N THR A 41 -6.24 -1.98 -2.40
CA THR A 41 -6.62 -3.23 -1.71
C THR A 41 -5.46 -3.70 -0.84
N CYS A 42 -5.73 -3.92 0.45
CA CYS A 42 -4.81 -4.62 1.35
C CYS A 42 -5.15 -6.11 1.35
N VAL A 43 -4.19 -6.98 1.04
CA VAL A 43 -4.38 -8.42 1.15
C VAL A 43 -3.86 -8.87 2.50
N VAL A 44 -4.71 -9.44 3.34
CA VAL A 44 -4.36 -9.92 4.68
C VAL A 44 -4.41 -11.44 4.70
N SER A 45 -3.28 -12.07 5.03
CA SER A 45 -3.20 -13.53 5.15
C SER A 45 -3.46 -14.02 6.59
N ASN A 46 -3.42 -15.35 6.80
CA ASN A 46 -3.42 -15.91 8.15
C ASN A 46 -2.07 -15.62 8.82
N ILE A 47 -2.09 -14.95 9.97
CA ILE A 47 -0.87 -14.57 10.69
C ILE A 47 -0.72 -15.28 12.04
N GLY A 48 -1.43 -16.40 12.20
CA GLY A 48 -1.26 -17.35 13.29
C GLY A 48 -1.96 -16.96 14.60
N GLY A 49 -2.85 -15.96 14.60
CA GLY A 49 -3.61 -15.64 15.81
C GLY A 49 -4.47 -14.39 15.71
N TRP A 50 -5.59 -14.39 16.45
CA TRP A 50 -6.50 -13.23 16.57
C TRP A 50 -5.90 -12.03 17.34
N GLN A 51 -4.76 -12.25 17.99
CA GLN A 51 -4.02 -11.25 18.78
C GLN A 51 -2.54 -11.19 18.37
N THR A 52 -2.16 -11.88 17.30
CA THR A 52 -0.88 -11.68 16.62
C THR A 52 -1.12 -10.55 15.64
N TRP A 53 -0.33 -9.49 15.68
CA TRP A 53 -0.60 -8.27 14.92
C TRP A 53 0.55 -7.96 13.97
N ILE A 54 0.20 -7.61 12.73
CA ILE A 54 1.13 -7.03 11.75
C ILE A 54 0.54 -5.75 11.17
N THR A 55 1.40 -4.94 10.55
CA THR A 55 0.99 -3.82 9.72
C THR A 55 1.07 -4.28 8.27
N GLU A 56 -0.05 -4.26 7.55
CA GLU A 56 -0.08 -4.55 6.11
C GLU A 56 -0.11 -3.23 5.35
N SER A 57 0.79 -3.09 4.36
CA SER A 57 0.81 -1.96 3.43
C SER A 57 -0.08 -2.24 2.21
N CYS A 58 -0.69 -1.19 1.69
CA CYS A 58 -1.67 -1.24 0.62
C CYS A 58 -1.40 -0.12 -0.38
N PRO A 59 -0.96 -0.45 -1.60
CA PRO A 59 -0.80 0.56 -2.64
C PRO A 59 -2.10 1.34 -2.88
N ILE A 60 -2.03 2.67 -2.82
CA ILE A 60 -3.15 3.57 -3.13
C ILE A 60 -2.81 4.40 -4.35
N SER A 61 -3.77 4.51 -5.27
CA SER A 61 -3.65 5.38 -6.44
C SER A 61 -4.94 6.17 -6.68
N GLY A 62 -4.81 7.36 -7.27
CA GLY A 62 -5.96 8.16 -7.71
C GLY A 62 -6.79 8.79 -6.59
N ALA A 63 -6.26 8.85 -5.36
CA ALA A 63 -6.87 9.56 -4.24
C ALA A 63 -6.22 10.94 -4.11
N SER A 64 -6.93 12.01 -4.47
CA SER A 64 -6.47 13.39 -4.28
C SER A 64 -7.60 14.28 -3.77
N GLY A 65 -7.27 15.37 -3.08
CA GLY A 65 -8.27 16.24 -2.46
C GLY A 65 -8.89 15.64 -1.19
N VAL A 66 -10.09 16.10 -0.81
CA VAL A 66 -10.77 15.67 0.43
C VAL A 66 -11.93 14.75 0.09
N HIS A 67 -11.87 13.51 0.59
CA HIS A 67 -12.88 12.49 0.38
C HIS A 67 -13.18 11.75 1.69
N ASP A 68 -14.35 11.12 1.76
CA ASP A 68 -14.64 10.14 2.80
C ASP A 68 -14.09 8.76 2.38
N LEU A 69 -13.25 8.15 3.22
CA LEU A 69 -12.71 6.82 2.97
C LEU A 69 -13.62 5.71 3.53
N TYR A 70 -13.93 4.72 2.70
CA TYR A 70 -14.71 3.53 3.03
C TYR A 70 -13.85 2.28 2.93
N LEU A 71 -13.87 1.45 3.98
CA LEU A 71 -13.19 0.17 4.04
C LEU A 71 -14.21 -0.95 3.86
N ARG A 72 -14.04 -1.78 2.84
CA ARG A 72 -14.86 -2.98 2.61
C ARG A 72 -14.03 -4.23 2.89
N PHE A 73 -14.51 -5.05 3.82
CA PHE A 73 -13.87 -6.31 4.19
C PHE A 73 -14.47 -7.46 3.38
N THR A 74 -13.65 -8.19 2.64
CA THR A 74 -14.09 -9.31 1.80
C THR A 74 -13.27 -10.56 2.07
N GLY A 75 -13.87 -11.74 1.94
CA GLY A 75 -13.21 -13.02 2.15
C GLY A 75 -14.21 -14.18 2.23
N SER A 76 -13.70 -15.41 2.31
CA SER A 76 -14.51 -16.63 2.28
C SER A 76 -15.05 -17.05 3.65
N ASP A 77 -14.39 -16.63 4.73
CA ASP A 77 -14.76 -17.01 6.09
C ASP A 77 -15.82 -16.06 6.69
N PHE A 78 -16.56 -16.54 7.68
CA PHE A 78 -17.53 -15.70 8.39
C PHE A 78 -16.85 -14.59 9.20
N TYR A 79 -15.69 -14.88 9.79
CA TYR A 79 -14.88 -13.92 10.54
C TYR A 79 -13.49 -13.86 9.92
N LEU A 80 -13.16 -12.71 9.33
CA LEU A 80 -11.99 -12.58 8.45
C LEU A 80 -10.75 -12.13 9.22
N LEU A 81 -10.85 -11.01 9.92
CA LEU A 81 -9.75 -10.33 10.58
C LEU A 81 -10.23 -9.41 11.70
N ASN A 82 -9.35 -9.15 12.66
CA ASN A 82 -9.41 -8.01 13.56
C ASN A 82 -8.68 -6.84 12.92
N VAL A 83 -9.23 -5.64 13.11
CA VAL A 83 -8.58 -4.36 12.73
C VAL A 83 -8.35 -3.57 14.01
N ASN A 84 -7.15 -3.04 14.18
CA ASN A 84 -6.83 -2.11 15.25
C ASN A 84 -6.89 -0.66 14.74
N TRP A 85 -6.05 -0.33 13.75
CA TRP A 85 -5.98 1.00 13.16
C TRP A 85 -5.75 0.98 11.66
N TRP A 86 -6.01 2.12 11.05
CA TRP A 86 -5.71 2.47 9.66
C TRP A 86 -5.02 3.83 9.62
N GLN A 87 -4.05 4.01 8.72
CA GLN A 87 -3.43 5.31 8.44
C GLN A 87 -2.96 5.41 7.00
N PHE A 88 -2.85 6.63 6.47
CA PHE A 88 -2.02 6.86 5.29
C PHE A 88 -0.55 6.78 5.68
N LEU A 89 0.22 6.03 4.91
CA LEU A 89 1.66 5.90 5.02
C LEU A 89 2.31 6.66 3.87
N PRO A 90 3.46 7.33 4.09
CA PRO A 90 4.26 7.86 3.00
C PRO A 90 4.57 6.74 1.99
N TYR A 91 4.29 6.94 0.71
CA TYR A 91 4.69 5.97 -0.32
C TYR A 91 6.22 5.93 -0.39
N GLY A 92 6.80 4.73 -0.33
CA GLY A 92 8.24 4.52 -0.42
C GLY A 92 9.01 4.47 0.90
N ASP A 93 8.31 4.45 2.04
CA ASP A 93 8.88 4.04 3.34
C ASP A 93 9.00 2.51 3.36
N MET A 94 10.17 2.01 2.98
CA MET A 94 10.44 0.58 2.77
C MET A 94 11.05 -0.09 3.99
N ASP A 95 11.61 0.69 4.93
CA ASP A 95 12.19 0.19 6.18
C ASP A 95 11.24 0.31 7.40
N GLU A 96 10.02 0.82 7.16
CA GLU A 96 8.92 1.02 8.14
C GLU A 96 9.25 2.02 9.26
N ASP A 97 10.18 2.95 9.05
CA ASP A 97 10.55 3.97 10.04
C ASP A 97 9.68 5.24 10.01
N SER A 98 8.71 5.30 9.08
CA SER A 98 7.81 6.44 8.83
C SER A 98 8.49 7.69 8.25
N ILE A 99 9.68 7.55 7.68
CA ILE A 99 10.46 8.63 7.07
C ILE A 99 11.00 8.19 5.70
N VAL A 100 10.41 8.70 4.62
CA VAL A 100 10.98 8.49 3.27
C VAL A 100 12.29 9.24 3.12
N ASN A 101 13.41 8.52 3.15
CA ASN A 101 14.75 9.03 3.03
C ASN A 101 15.71 8.01 2.36
N ILE A 102 17.02 8.20 2.54
CA ILE A 102 18.00 7.31 1.91
C ILE A 102 18.13 5.95 2.61
N SER A 103 17.60 5.81 3.83
CA SER A 103 17.55 4.53 4.53
C SER A 103 16.62 3.52 3.86
N ASP A 104 15.60 3.97 3.13
CA ASP A 104 14.69 3.11 2.34
C ASP A 104 15.32 2.52 1.08
N PHE A 105 16.43 3.11 0.62
CA PHE A 105 17.02 2.78 -0.67
C PHE A 105 17.49 1.32 -0.78
N PRO A 106 18.14 0.70 0.24
CA PRO A 106 18.50 -0.71 0.20
C PRO A 106 17.29 -1.64 0.07
N ASP A 107 16.21 -1.41 0.83
CA ASP A 107 15.01 -2.24 0.79
C ASP A 107 14.23 -2.05 -0.53
N PHE A 108 14.21 -0.83 -1.07
CA PHE A 108 13.73 -0.57 -2.41
C PHE A 108 14.52 -1.38 -3.46
N ILE A 109 15.86 -1.39 -3.36
CA ILE A 109 16.71 -2.16 -4.26
C ILE A 109 16.46 -3.67 -4.09
N ASP A 110 16.27 -4.16 -2.87
CA ASP A 110 15.98 -5.57 -2.60
C ASP A 110 14.60 -5.99 -3.15
N TYR A 111 13.58 -5.14 -3.04
CA TYR A 111 12.27 -5.36 -3.69
C TYR A 111 12.38 -5.34 -5.22
N TRP A 112 13.13 -4.38 -5.76
CA TRP A 112 13.34 -4.18 -7.20
C TRP A 112 14.21 -5.27 -7.86
N LEU A 113 15.12 -5.89 -7.11
CA LEU A 113 15.91 -7.04 -7.55
C LEU A 113 15.14 -8.37 -7.48
N GLN A 114 13.92 -8.37 -6.93
CA GLN A 114 13.03 -9.52 -7.09
C GLN A 114 12.58 -9.58 -8.55
N ASP A 115 12.87 -10.70 -9.21
CA ASP A 115 12.68 -10.99 -10.65
C ASP A 115 11.19 -11.11 -11.04
N ASP A 116 10.35 -10.13 -10.67
CA ASP A 116 8.89 -10.17 -10.87
C ASP A 116 8.44 -9.50 -12.18
N ARG A 117 9.36 -8.79 -12.86
CA ARG A 117 9.15 -8.14 -14.18
C ARG A 117 8.02 -7.12 -14.21
N SER A 118 7.45 -6.75 -13.06
CA SER A 118 6.23 -5.96 -12.97
C SER A 118 6.43 -4.48 -13.33
N LEU A 119 7.68 -3.99 -13.21
CA LEU A 119 8.07 -2.60 -13.45
C LEU A 119 9.04 -2.44 -14.63
N ASP A 120 9.29 -3.50 -15.37
CA ASP A 120 10.17 -3.50 -16.52
C ASP A 120 9.44 -3.00 -17.79
N LEU A 121 9.74 -1.76 -18.18
CA LEU A 121 9.09 -1.08 -19.30
C LEU A 121 9.62 -1.50 -20.69
N ASP A 122 10.78 -2.15 -20.79
CA ASP A 122 11.35 -2.61 -22.06
C ASP A 122 11.32 -4.15 -22.24
N GLY A 123 10.92 -4.87 -21.18
CA GLY A 123 10.51 -6.27 -21.24
C GLY A 123 11.68 -7.26 -21.26
N ASP A 124 12.89 -6.80 -20.93
CA ASP A 124 14.10 -7.63 -20.88
C ASP A 124 14.40 -8.26 -19.51
N CYS A 125 13.59 -7.93 -18.50
CA CYS A 125 13.66 -8.32 -17.10
C CYS A 125 14.93 -7.81 -16.40
N VAL A 126 15.47 -6.70 -16.90
CA VAL A 126 16.69 -6.03 -16.43
C VAL A 126 16.46 -4.53 -16.43
N ILE A 127 16.14 -3.96 -15.27
CA ILE A 127 16.01 -2.51 -15.20
C ILE A 127 17.43 -1.88 -15.25
N THR A 128 17.76 -1.30 -16.40
CA THR A 128 19.06 -0.64 -16.64
C THR A 128 19.14 0.76 -16.00
N LEU A 129 20.35 1.33 -15.93
CA LEU A 129 20.55 2.74 -15.51
C LEU A 129 19.74 3.74 -16.37
N TYR A 130 19.41 3.37 -17.62
CA TYR A 130 18.51 4.13 -18.47
C TYR A 130 17.06 4.04 -17.99
N GLY A 131 16.57 2.84 -17.67
CA GLY A 131 15.27 2.63 -17.01
C GLY A 131 15.16 3.39 -15.69
N PHE A 132 16.21 3.33 -14.86
CA PHE A 132 16.35 4.13 -13.64
C PHE A 132 16.19 5.64 -13.92
N SER A 133 16.89 6.18 -14.92
CA SER A 133 16.82 7.63 -15.22
C SER A 133 15.43 8.11 -15.67
N ARG A 134 14.65 7.24 -16.30
CA ARG A 134 13.27 7.54 -16.71
C ARG A 134 12.30 7.55 -15.52
N PHE A 135 12.53 6.67 -14.54
CA PHE A 135 11.75 6.60 -13.31
C PHE A 135 12.14 7.70 -12.30
N ALA A 136 13.44 7.89 -12.06
CA ALA A 136 13.98 8.94 -11.20
C ALA A 136 13.65 10.35 -11.71
N ALA A 137 13.48 10.53 -13.03
CA ALA A 137 12.98 11.78 -13.58
C ALA A 137 11.55 12.10 -13.12
N ASN A 138 10.69 11.10 -12.89
CA ASN A 138 9.35 11.34 -12.34
C ASN A 138 9.41 11.67 -10.84
N TRP A 139 10.36 11.10 -10.08
CA TRP A 139 10.61 11.44 -8.68
C TRP A 139 11.24 12.82 -8.46
N MET A 140 12.01 13.34 -9.43
CA MET A 140 12.73 14.61 -9.28
C MET A 140 12.09 15.81 -10.02
N ILE A 141 10.88 15.68 -10.58
CA ILE A 141 10.13 16.81 -11.18
C ILE A 141 9.22 17.52 -10.14
N MET A 142 9.22 17.09 -8.87
CA MET A 142 8.58 17.83 -7.78
C MET A 142 9.52 18.91 -7.22
N GLU A 143 9.67 20.03 -7.94
CA GLU A 143 9.99 21.36 -7.37
C GLU A 143 8.76 22.27 -7.44
#